data_AF-A0A453RLH2-F1
#
_entry.id   AF-A0A453RLH2-F1
#
_cell.length_a   1.000
_cell.length_b   1.000
_cell.length_c   1.000
_cell.angle_alpha   90.00
_cell.angle_beta   90.00
_cell.angle_gamma   90.00
#
_symmetry.space_group_name_H-M   'P 1'
#
loop_
_entity.id
_entity.type
_entity.pdbx_description
1 polymer ?
#
loop_
_entity_poly.entity_id
_entity_poly.type
_entity_poly.pdbx_seq_one_letter_code
_entity_poly.pdbx_strand_id
1 'polypeptide(L)' 'MLNNFVPNVVYPERYFRRKHMLSWDLFLHNANCVKQYDQFFEQGRNCIGDLGHNTIEKVNATLRMMAYGVLADFIDNN' A
#
# COMPACT_ATOMS: atom_id res chain seq x y z
N MET A 1 9.04 5.54 20.04
CA MET A 1 8.36 4.23 19.93
C MET A 1 6.86 4.45 19.99
N LEU A 2 6.17 4.41 18.86
CA LEU A 2 4.71 4.38 18.81
C LEU A 2 4.29 2.99 18.39
N ASN A 3 3.95 2.18 19.39
CA ASN A 3 3.36 0.86 19.22
C ASN A 3 1.89 1.08 18.83
N ASN A 4 1.56 1.01 17.53
CA ASN A 4 0.18 1.09 17.06
C ASN A 4 -0.14 -0.12 16.18
N PHE A 5 -0.03 -1.30 16.78
CA PHE A 5 -0.58 -2.58 16.29
C PHE A 5 -2.03 -2.77 16.75
N VAL A 6 -2.88 -1.75 16.58
CA VAL A 6 -4.34 -1.88 16.74
C VAL A 6 -4.99 -1.29 15.49
N PRO A 7 -5.90 -2.01 14.81
CA PRO A 7 -6.74 -1.43 13.77
C PRO A 7 -7.82 -0.58 14.45
N ASN A 8 -7.40 0.47 15.14
CA ASN A 8 -8.29 1.60 15.33
C ASN A 8 -8.36 2.20 13.93
N VAL A 9 -9.45 1.94 13.22
CA VAL A 9 -9.65 2.47 11.87
C VAL A 9 -9.87 3.97 12.06
N VAL A 10 -8.78 4.74 12.23
CA VAL A 10 -8.79 6.19 12.50
C VAL A 10 -9.42 6.96 11.32
N TYR A 11 -9.72 6.27 10.23
CA TYR A 11 -10.45 6.78 9.08
C TYR A 11 -11.82 6.10 8.97
N PRO A 12 -12.93 6.83 9.21
CA PRO A 12 -14.25 6.31 8.90
C PRO A 12 -14.29 5.90 7.42
N GLU A 13 -14.90 4.76 7.11
CA GLU A 13 -14.92 4.14 5.78
C GLU A 13 -15.26 5.14 4.65
N ARG A 14 -16.16 6.09 4.94
CA ARG A 14 -16.57 7.16 4.03
C ARG A 14 -15.39 8.05 3.57
N TYR A 15 -14.42 8.32 4.46
CA TYR A 15 -13.21 9.07 4.12
C TYR A 15 -12.24 8.22 3.29
N PHE A 16 -12.07 6.94 3.66
CA PHE A 16 -11.24 6.01 2.90
C PHE A 16 -11.76 5.85 1.47
N ARG A 17 -13.06 5.59 1.34
CA ARG A 17 -13.73 5.47 0.04
C ARG A 17 -13.65 6.76 -0.77
N ARG A 18 -13.73 7.94 -0.16
CA ARG A 18 -13.54 9.20 -0.92
C ARG A 18 -12.09 9.34 -1.43
N LYS A 19 -11.10 8.96 -0.61
CA LYS A 19 -9.68 9.12 -0.92
C LYS A 19 -9.16 8.10 -1.92
N HIS A 20 -9.59 6.85 -1.79
CA HIS A 20 -9.12 5.72 -2.59
C HIS A 20 -10.13 5.26 -3.64
N MET A 21 -11.36 5.78 -3.60
CA MET A 21 -12.49 5.35 -4.44
C MET A 21 -12.85 3.86 -4.32
N LEU A 22 -12.24 3.15 -3.36
CA LEU A 22 -12.42 1.72 -3.07
C LEU A 22 -12.99 1.53 -1.66
N SER A 23 -13.76 0.46 -1.46
CA SER A 23 -14.11 0.01 -0.11
C SER A 23 -12.87 -0.55 0.59
N TRP A 24 -12.89 -0.54 1.92
CA TRP A 24 -11.79 -1.08 2.73
C TRP A 24 -11.57 -2.57 2.45
N ASP A 25 -12.66 -3.35 2.36
CA ASP A 25 -12.59 -4.79 2.09
C ASP A 25 -12.00 -5.09 0.72
N LEU A 26 -12.38 -4.34 -0.31
CA LEU A 26 -11.83 -4.51 -1.66
C LEU A 26 -10.35 -4.13 -1.71
N PHE A 27 -9.96 -3.10 -0.96
CA PHE A 27 -8.55 -2.71 -0.84
C PHE A 27 -7.73 -3.83 -0.18
N LEU A 28 -8.21 -4.40 0.92
CA LEU A 28 -7.54 -5.50 1.60
C LEU A 28 -7.50 -6.78 0.76
N HIS A 29 -8.58 -7.09 0.04
CA HIS A 29 -8.62 -8.21 -0.89
C HIS A 29 -7.52 -8.08 -1.95
N ASN A 30 -7.44 -6.92 -2.60
CA ASN A 30 -6.37 -6.65 -3.57
C ASN A 30 -4.99 -6.76 -2.91
N ALA A 31 -4.80 -6.15 -1.75
CA ALA A 31 -3.51 -6.21 -1.05
C ALA A 31 -3.05 -7.65 -0.76
N ASN A 32 -3.97 -8.53 -0.37
CA ASN A 32 -3.68 -9.94 -0.18
C ASN A 32 -3.38 -10.67 -1.50
N CYS A 33 -4.15 -10.40 -2.56
CA CYS A 33 -3.89 -10.99 -3.88
C CYS A 33 -2.52 -10.57 -4.44
N VAL A 34 -2.17 -9.28 -4.37
CA VAL A 34 -0.88 -8.80 -4.90
C VAL A 34 0.27 -9.34 -4.07
N LYS A 35 0.11 -9.43 -2.75
CA LYS A 35 1.10 -10.04 -1.85
C LYS A 35 1.36 -11.52 -2.19
N GLN A 36 0.33 -12.27 -2.56
CA GLN A 36 0.48 -13.68 -2.96
C GLN A 36 1.19 -13.83 -4.31
N TYR A 37 1.05 -12.84 -5.20
CA TYR A 37 1.62 -12.90 -6.54
C TYR A 37 3.05 -12.37 -6.61
N ASP A 38 3.37 -11.33 -5.83
CA ASP A 38 4.65 -10.63 -5.88
C ASP A 38 5.22 -10.37 -4.48
N GLN A 39 6.39 -10.97 -4.23
CA GLN A 39 7.14 -10.86 -2.98
C GLN A 39 7.59 -9.41 -2.70
N PHE A 40 7.62 -8.53 -3.71
CA PHE A 40 7.85 -7.10 -3.50
C PHE A 40 6.85 -6.50 -2.52
N PHE A 41 5.60 -6.97 -2.50
CA PHE A 41 4.56 -6.47 -1.61
C PHE A 41 4.61 -7.10 -0.22
N GLU A 42 5.42 -8.13 0.00
CA GLU A 42 5.66 -8.64 1.35
C GLU A 42 6.49 -7.63 2.16
N GLN A 43 6.17 -7.50 3.45
CA GLN A 43 6.95 -6.67 4.34
C GLN A 43 8.21 -7.45 4.74
N GLY A 44 9.36 -7.03 4.21
CA GLY A 44 10.68 -7.55 4.56
C GLY A 44 11.45 -6.60 5.48
N ARG A 45 12.58 -7.08 6.02
CA ARG A 45 13.57 -6.22 6.66
C ARG A 45 14.50 -5.61 5.62
N ASN A 46 14.86 -4.35 5.80
CA ASN A 46 15.83 -3.66 4.95
C ASN A 46 17.27 -4.09 5.31
N CYS A 47 18.27 -3.59 4.57
CA CYS A 47 19.68 -3.94 4.77
C CYS A 47 20.24 -3.55 6.15
N ILE A 48 19.56 -2.64 6.86
CA ILE A 48 19.93 -2.15 8.20
C ILE A 48 19.23 -3.00 9.28
N GLY A 49 18.27 -3.86 8.90
CA GLY A 49 17.52 -4.74 9.79
C GLY A 49 16.15 -4.20 10.21
N ASP A 50 15.78 -3.00 9.79
CA ASP A 50 14.48 -2.39 10.10
C ASP A 50 13.37 -2.98 9.23
N LEU A 51 12.16 -3.03 9.77
CA LEU A 51 10.97 -3.36 9.00
C LEU A 51 10.76 -2.29 7.91
N GLY A 52 10.83 -2.71 6.65
CA GLY A 52 10.53 -1.84 5.51
C GLY A 52 9.02 -1.57 5.39
N HIS A 53 8.64 -0.91 4.30
CA HIS A 53 7.24 -0.59 4.03
C HIS A 53 6.32 -1.81 4.11
N ASN A 54 5.19 -1.61 4.76
CA ASN A 54 4.14 -2.61 4.92
C ASN A 54 3.40 -2.80 3.57
N THR A 55 2.90 -4.01 3.32
CA THR A 55 2.06 -4.36 2.17
C THR A 55 0.99 -3.31 1.85
N ILE A 56 0.24 -2.83 2.84
CA ILE A 56 -0.79 -1.79 2.71
C ILE A 56 -0.20 -0.49 2.18
N GLU A 57 0.97 -0.07 2.66
CA GLU A 57 1.62 1.16 2.21
C GLU A 57 2.08 1.02 0.76
N LYS A 58 2.69 -0.12 0.42
CA LYS A 58 3.12 -0.45 -0.94
C LYS A 58 1.94 -0.46 -1.91
N VAL A 59 0.87 -1.19 -1.58
CA VAL A 59 -0.36 -1.26 -2.39
C VAL A 59 -1.02 0.12 -2.54
N ASN A 60 -1.04 0.93 -1.46
CA ASN A 60 -1.56 2.29 -1.52
C ASN A 60 -0.73 3.18 -2.46
N ALA A 61 0.60 3.09 -2.39
CA ALA A 61 1.49 3.83 -3.30
C ALA A 61 1.26 3.41 -4.75
N THR A 62 1.20 2.11 -5.05
CA THR A 62 0.94 1.59 -6.39
C THR A 62 -0.44 2.01 -6.92
N LEU A 63 -1.49 1.92 -6.10
CA LEU A 63 -2.83 2.37 -6.48
C LEU A 63 -2.87 3.86 -6.82
N ARG A 64 -2.17 4.70 -6.04
CA ARG A 64 -2.04 6.13 -6.35
C ARG A 64 -1.24 6.35 -7.64
N MET A 65 -0.15 5.63 -7.84
CA MET A 65 0.65 5.70 -9.08
C MET A 65 -0.18 5.33 -10.30
N MET A 66 -1.01 4.28 -10.21
CA MET A 66 -1.93 3.87 -11.28
C MET A 66 -3.03 4.90 -11.52
N ALA A 67 -3.63 5.46 -10.47
CA ALA A 67 -4.72 6.42 -10.59
C ALA A 67 -4.27 7.78 -11.16
N TYR A 68 -3.04 8.19 -10.88
CA TYR A 68 -2.51 9.49 -11.30
C TYR A 68 -1.54 9.42 -12.49
N GLY A 69 -1.22 8.22 -13.00
CA GLY A 69 -0.48 8.05 -14.27
C GLY A 69 1.02 8.35 -14.21
N VAL A 70 1.69 8.10 -13.09
CA VAL A 70 3.09 8.56 -12.86
C VAL A 70 4.16 7.60 -13.41
N LEU A 71 3.80 6.41 -13.92
CA LEU A 71 4.78 5.35 -14.23
C LEU A 71 5.43 5.42 -15.61
N ALA A 72 4.90 6.17 -16.59
CA ALA A 72 5.55 6.26 -17.91
C ALA A 72 6.82 7.11 -17.85
N ASP A 73 6.80 8.25 -17.16
CA ASP A 73 7.89 9.23 -17.20
C ASP A 73 9.02 8.95 -16.21
N PHE A 74 8.82 8.06 -15.22
CA PHE A 74 9.86 7.71 -14.23
C PHE A 74 10.68 6.47 -14.61
N ILE A 75 10.32 5.76 -15.67
CA ILE A 75 11.04 4.58 -16.20
C ILE A 75 11.83 4.92 -17.49
N ASP A 76 11.84 6.17 -17.95
CA ASP A 76 12.79 6.60 -18.97
C ASP A 76 14.13 6.98 -18.32
N ASN A 77 14.89 5.95 -17.96
CA ASN A 77 16.27 6.09 -17.56
C ASN A 77 17.16 5.88 -18.79
N ASN A 78 17.22 6.90 -19.66
CA ASN A 78 18.26 7.04 -20.68
C ASN A 78 19.61 7.39 -20.05
#